data_AF-A0A1G8LS17-F1
#
_entry.id   AF-A0A1G8LS17-F1
#
_cell.length_a   1.000
_cell.length_b   1.000
_cell.length_c   1.000
_cell.angle_alpha   90.00
_cell.angle_beta   90.00
_cell.angle_gamma   90.00
#
_symmetry.space_group_name_H-M   'P 1'
#
loop_
_entity.id
_entity.type
_entity.pdbx_description
1 polymer ?
#
loop_
_entity_poly.entity_id
_entity_poly.type
_entity_poly.pdbx_seq_one_letter_code
_entity_poly.pdbx_strand_id
1 'polypeptide(L)' 'MESFLIIGFIIVAIVLWLWAIFDITRSRFKNPYMSTVWFLTILFFPAIGSIFYLLFRKKLITEGPRKFQPKFNRRELK' A
#
# COMPACT_ATOMS: atom_id res chain seq x y z
N MET A 1 30.92 1.72 14.86
CA MET A 1 30.34 1.02 13.68
C MET A 1 28.88 0.63 13.92
N GLU A 2 28.54 0.04 15.06
CA GLU A 2 27.18 -0.42 15.39
C GLU A 2 26.11 0.69 15.31
N SER A 3 26.42 1.90 15.79
CA SER A 3 25.49 3.03 15.75
C SER A 3 25.08 3.44 14.33
N PHE A 4 25.98 3.31 13.34
CA PHE A 4 25.67 3.64 11.94
C PHE A 4 24.65 2.67 11.35
N LEU A 5 24.72 1.39 11.72
CA LEU A 5 23.74 0.38 11.29
C LEU A 5 22.36 0.67 11.87
N ILE A 6 22.31 1.03 13.16
CA ILE A 6 21.06 1.37 13.85
C ILE A 6 20.43 2.62 13.23
N ILE A 7 21.21 3.67 12.98
CA ILE A 7 20.74 4.90 12.33
C ILE A 7 20.21 4.60 10.92
N GLY A 8 20.93 3.80 10.14
CA GLY A 8 20.45 3.36 8.82
C GLY A 8 19.11 2.63 8.88
N PHE A 9 18.94 1.74 9.87
CA PHE A 9 17.70 1.00 10.05
C PHE A 9 16.52 1.90 10.43
N ILE A 10 16.76 2.91 11.28
CA ILE A 10 15.75 3.92 11.65
C ILE A 10 15.30 4.71 10.42
N ILE A 11 16.24 5.14 9.58
CA ILE A 11 15.91 5.89 8.35
C ILE A 11 15.04 5.04 7.43
N VAL A 12 15.41 3.77 7.21
CA VAL A 12 14.61 2.85 6.38
C VAL A 12 13.21 2.65 6.97
N ALA A 13 13.10 2.49 8.29
CA ALA A 13 11.80 2.35 8.96
C ALA A 13 10.93 3.59 8.77
N ILE A 14 11.50 4.80 8.87
CA ILE A 14 10.78 6.06 8.63
C ILE A 14 10.31 6.17 7.17
N VAL A 15 11.18 5.85 6.21
CA VAL A 15 10.83 5.87 4.78
C VAL A 15 9.70 4.89 4.48
N LEU A 16 9.79 3.65 5.00
CA LEU A 16 8.73 2.65 4.87
C LEU A 16 7.42 3.12 5.49
N TRP A 17 7.49 3.77 6.65
CA TRP A 17 6.32 4.29 7.35
C TRP A 17 5.60 5.38 6.57
N LEU A 18 6.33 6.40 6.13
CA LEU A 18 5.77 7.47 5.31
C LEU A 18 5.20 6.92 3.99
N TRP A 19 5.89 5.96 3.38
CA TRP A 19 5.41 5.33 2.15
C TRP A 19 4.12 4.53 2.38
N ALA A 20 4.00 3.80 3.49
CA ALA A 20 2.79 3.07 3.83
C ALA A 20 1.60 4.02 4.09
N ILE A 21 1.83 5.15 4.77
CA ILE A 21 0.82 6.21 4.97
C ILE A 21 0.36 6.81 3.63
N PHE A 22 1.30 7.08 2.73
CA PHE A 22 0.97 7.58 1.39
C PHE A 22 0.20 6.54 0.56
N ASP A 23 0.58 5.27 0.63
CA ASP A 23 -0.10 4.18 -0.09
C ASP A 23 -1.52 3.96 0.44
N ILE A 24 -1.75 3.97 1.76
CA ILE A 24 -3.09 3.77 2.34
C ILE A 24 -4.05 4.93 2.05
N THR A 25 -3.56 6.16 2.04
CA THR A 25 -4.39 7.35 1.74
C THR A 25 -4.79 7.41 0.27
N ARG A 26 -3.95 6.87 -0.64
CA ARG A 26 -4.22 6.86 -2.08
C ARG A 26 -4.98 5.63 -2.54
N SER A 27 -4.85 4.51 -1.84
CA SER A 27 -5.42 3.23 -2.25
C SER A 27 -6.93 3.16 -2.02
N ARG A 28 -7.65 2.57 -2.99
CA ARG A 28 -9.08 2.26 -2.82
C ARG A 28 -9.26 0.90 -2.17
N PHE A 29 -9.75 0.90 -0.93
CA PHE A 29 -10.02 -0.32 -0.17
C PHE A 29 -11.36 -0.93 -0.54
N LYS A 30 -11.45 -2.26 -0.45
CA LYS A 30 -12.71 -2.99 -0.63
C LYS A 30 -13.75 -2.63 0.42
N ASN A 31 -13.29 -2.35 1.64
CA ASN A 31 -14.11 -2.00 2.78
C ASN A 31 -13.59 -0.69 3.40
N PRO A 32 -14.43 0.37 3.52
CA PRO A 32 -14.02 1.66 4.06
C PRO A 32 -13.65 1.63 5.55
N TYR A 33 -14.18 0.68 6.34
CA TYR A 33 -13.77 0.55 7.75
C TYR A 33 -12.36 -0.04 7.87
N MET A 34 -11.97 -0.92 6.92
CA MET A 34 -10.65 -1.54 6.92
C MET A 34 -9.53 -0.55 6.61
N SER A 35 -9.76 0.46 5.76
CA SER A 35 -8.75 1.50 5.52
C SER A 35 -8.44 2.27 6.79
N THR A 36 -9.46 2.58 7.60
CA THR A 36 -9.29 3.30 8.88
C THR A 36 -8.52 2.46 9.90
N VAL A 37 -8.84 1.16 10.03
CA VAL A 37 -8.13 0.25 10.94
C VAL A 37 -6.67 0.10 10.56
N TRP A 38 -6.37 -0.07 9.27
CA TRP A 38 -4.99 -0.18 8.81
C TRP A 38 -4.24 1.14 8.93
N PHE A 39 -4.90 2.28 8.72
CA PHE A 39 -4.31 3.59 8.93
C PHE A 39 -3.90 3.80 10.39
N LEU A 40 -4.79 3.50 11.35
CA LEU A 40 -4.45 3.54 12.77
C LEU A 40 -3.30 2.59 13.11
N THR A 41 -3.33 1.36 12.58
CA THR A 41 -2.26 0.38 12.80
C THR A 41 -0.89 0.90 12.34
N ILE A 42 -0.82 1.47 11.14
CA ILE A 42 0.43 2.04 10.61
C ILE A 42 0.86 3.26 11.42
N LEU A 43 -0.08 4.11 11.85
CA LEU A 43 0.21 5.32 12.61
C LEU A 43 0.81 5.00 14.00
N PHE A 44 0.23 4.03 14.72
CA PHE A 44 0.68 3.64 16.06
C PHE A 44 1.84 2.64 16.06
N PHE A 45 2.01 1.86 14.98
CA PHE A 45 3.08 0.87 14.84
C PHE A 45 3.88 1.12 13.54
N PRO A 46 4.82 2.08 13.53
CA PRO A 46 5.46 2.55 12.29
C PRO A 46 6.21 1.47 11.51
N ALA A 47 7.03 0.67 12.18
CA ALA A 47 7.80 -0.38 11.51
C ALA A 47 6.90 -1.60 11.22
N ILE A 48 6.35 -2.20 12.27
CA ILE A 48 5.61 -3.46 12.21
C ILE A 48 4.31 -3.30 11.41
N GLY A 49 3.53 -2.24 11.69
CA GLY A 49 2.27 -1.95 11.01
C GLY A 49 2.46 -1.68 9.52
N SER A 50 3.52 -0.96 9.13
CA SER A 50 3.85 -0.74 7.71
C SER A 50 4.23 -2.01 6.99
N ILE A 51 5.05 -2.88 7.62
CA ILE A 51 5.43 -4.17 7.04
C ILE A 51 4.19 -5.05 6.84
N PHE A 52 3.36 -5.21 7.87
CA PHE A 52 2.14 -6.00 7.77
C PHE A 52 1.20 -5.44 6.71
N TYR A 53 0.99 -4.12 6.69
CA TYR A 53 0.17 -3.47 5.68
C TYR A 53 0.67 -3.79 4.27
N LEU A 54 1.97 -3.59 3.99
CA LEU A 54 2.54 -3.81 2.66
C LEU A 54 2.46 -5.27 2.21
N LEU A 55 2.52 -6.24 3.12
CA LEU A 55 2.32 -7.66 2.82
C LEU A 55 0.86 -7.97 2.48
N PHE A 56 -0.10 -7.43 3.22
CA PHE A 56 -1.52 -7.74 3.07
C PHE A 56 -2.27 -6.83 2.09
N ARG A 57 -1.68 -5.70 1.66
CA ARG A 57 -2.32 -4.68 0.80
C ARG A 57 -3.01 -5.26 -0.43
N LYS A 58 -2.40 -6.24 -1.09
CA LYS A 58 -2.96 -6.88 -2.31
C LYS A 58 -4.32 -7.53 -2.08
N LYS A 59 -4.59 -8.01 -0.86
CA LYS A 59 -5.87 -8.63 -0.50
C LYS A 59 -6.92 -7.58 -0.09
N LEU A 60 -6.47 -6.48 0.52
CA LEU A 60 -7.28 -5.42 1.12
C LEU A 60 -7.78 -4.39 0.10
N ILE A 61 -6.94 -4.07 -0.89
CA ILE A 61 -7.21 -3.05 -1.91
C ILE A 61 -8.04 -3.67 -3.06
N THR A 62 -8.95 -2.89 -3.64
CA THR A 62 -9.83 -3.29 -4.75
C THR A 62 -9.12 -3.30 -6.11
N GLU A 63 -7.89 -2.79 -6.17
CA GLU A 63 -7.04 -2.74 -7.36
C GLU A 63 -6.50 -4.15 -7.68
N GLY A 64 -7.36 -4.96 -8.29
CA GLY A 64 -6.92 -6.13 -9.04
C GLY A 64 -6.01 -5.72 -10.20
N PRO A 65 -5.25 -6.66 -10.80
CA PRO A 65 -4.51 -6.36 -12.02
C PRO A 65 -5.44 -5.73 -13.04
N ARG A 66 -5.05 -4.58 -13.64
CA ARG A 66 -5.85 -3.91 -14.67
C ARG A 66 -6.12 -4.92 -15.78
N LYS A 67 -7.34 -5.44 -15.86
CA LYS A 67 -7.76 -6.31 -16.96
C LYS A 67 -8.02 -5.40 -18.15
N PHE A 68 -7.12 -5.43 -19.14
CA PHE A 68 -7.35 -4.78 -20.41
C PHE A 68 -8.47 -5.56 -21.14
N GLN A 69 -9.70 -5.05 -21.04
CA GLN A 69 -10.86 -5.57 -21.77
C GLN A 69 -11.29 -4.54 -22.82
N PRO A 70 -10.56 -4.45 -23.94
CA PRO A 70 -10.92 -3.52 -24.99
C PRO A 70 -12.24 -3.96 -25.63
N LYS A 71 -13.24 -3.08 -25.65
CA LYS A 71 -14.47 -3.28 -26.41
C LYS A 71 -14.25 -2.84 -27.86
N PHE A 72 -13.40 -3.57 -28.58
CA PHE A 72 -13.24 -3.29 -30.01
C PHE A 72 -14.53 -3.65 -30.73
N ASN A 73 -15.25 -2.64 -31.23
CA ASN A 73 -16.44 -2.85 -32.04
C ASN A 73 -16.01 -3.24 -33.46
N ARG A 74 -16.29 -4.47 -33.88
CA ARG A 74 -15.86 -5.00 -35.19
C ARG A 74 -16.52 -4.30 -36.39
N ARG A 75 -17.52 -3.44 -36.15
CA ARG A 75 -18.27 -2.73 -37.20
C ARG A 75 -17.54 -1.50 -37.75
N GLU A 76 -16.47 -1.04 -37.11
CA GLU A 76 -15.70 0.15 -37.54
C GLU A 76 -14.51 -0.21 -38.44
N LEU A 77 -14.43 -1.46 -38.89
CA LEU A 77 -13.36 -1.99 -39.74
C LEU A 77 -13.81 -2.26 -41.18
N LYS A 78 -14.96 -1.71 -41.61
CA LYS A 78 -15.55 -1.97 -42.93
C LYS A 78 -15.73 -0.69 -43.73
#